data_AF-A0A4Y7S8N5-F1
#
_entry.id   AF-A0A4Y7S8N5-F1
#
_cell.length_a   1.000
_cell.length_b   1.000
_cell.length_c   1.000
_cell.angle_alpha   90.00
_cell.angle_beta   90.00
_cell.angle_gamma   90.00
#
_symmetry.space_group_name_H-M   'P 1'
#
loop_
_entity.id
_entity.type
_entity.pdbx_description
1 polymer ?
#
loop_
_entity_poly.entity_id
_entity_poly.type
_entity_poly.pdbx_seq_one_letter_code
_entity_poly.pdbx_strand_id
1 'polypeptide(L)'
;MLAHTTIVFCRYIMLALENRESKDPRTLGNLFYLCCDELKDISFAQAFQLILTMLKNTLRKYLTITDSALHGLIDDFISTLPEFLKGRLLLSSCKS
;
A
#
# COMPACT_ATOMS: atom_id res chain seq x y z
N MET A 1 -49.37 -2.60 18.67
CA MET A 1 -48.61 -1.49 18.03
C MET A 1 -47.24 -1.94 17.53
N LEU A 2 -46.36 -2.47 18.39
CA LEU A 2 -45.01 -2.98 18.04
C LEU A 2 -44.98 -3.96 16.85
N ALA A 3 -45.80 -5.03 16.89
CA ALA A 3 -45.84 -6.01 15.80
C ALA A 3 -46.22 -5.41 14.45
N HIS A 4 -47.19 -4.48 14.44
CA HIS A 4 -47.63 -3.81 13.22
C HIS A 4 -46.53 -2.92 12.64
N THR A 5 -45.87 -2.11 13.47
CA THR A 5 -44.73 -1.29 13.05
C THR A 5 -43.58 -2.15 12.54
N THR A 6 -43.25 -3.26 13.23
CA THR A 6 -42.18 -4.18 12.79
C THR A 6 -42.48 -4.79 11.42
N ILE A 7 -43.73 -5.21 11.17
CA ILE A 7 -44.12 -5.78 9.86
C ILE A 7 -44.02 -4.73 8.75
N VAL A 8 -44.45 -3.49 9.01
CA VAL A 8 -44.33 -2.39 8.05
C VAL A 8 -42.87 -2.09 7.75
N PHE A 9 -42.02 -1.93 8.77
CA PHE A 9 -40.59 -1.68 8.58
C PHE A 9 -39.90 -2.83 7.84
N CYS A 10 -40.23 -4.10 8.15
CA CYS A 10 -39.70 -5.25 7.42
C CYS A 10 -39.98 -5.16 5.92
N ARG A 11 -41.22 -4.82 5.53
CA ARG A 11 -41.58 -4.67 4.10
C ARG A 11 -40.80 -3.53 3.43
N TYR A 12 -40.66 -2.39 4.10
CA TYR A 12 -39.87 -1.27 3.58
C TYR A 12 -38.40 -1.64 3.42
N ILE A 13 -37.81 -2.39 4.37
CA ILE A 13 -36.44 -2.87 4.27
C ILE A 13 -36.29 -3.82 3.07
N MET A 14 -37.20 -4.78 2.90
CA MET A 14 -37.17 -5.71 1.77
C MET A 14 -37.28 -4.99 0.42
N LEU A 15 -38.21 -4.03 0.29
CA LEU A 15 -38.36 -3.23 -0.93
C LEU A 15 -37.17 -2.32 -1.20
N ALA A 16 -36.57 -1.74 -0.15
CA ALA A 16 -35.37 -0.92 -0.28
C ALA A 16 -34.16 -1.76 -0.72
N LEU A 17 -34.03 -3.00 -0.23
CA LEU A 17 -33.01 -3.94 -0.67
C LEU A 17 -33.18 -4.33 -2.15
N GLU A 18 -34.39 -4.70 -2.55
CA GLU A 18 -34.69 -5.06 -3.96
C GLU A 18 -34.45 -3.87 -4.91
N ASN A 19 -34.87 -2.67 -4.50
CA ASN A 19 -34.64 -1.44 -5.26
C ASN A 19 -33.14 -1.10 -5.36
N ARG A 20 -32.35 -1.42 -4.33
CA ARG A 20 -30.90 -1.26 -4.38
C ARG A 20 -30.26 -2.28 -5.30
N GLU A 21 -30.54 -3.57 -5.16
CA GLU A 21 -29.94 -4.60 -6.03
C GLU A 21 -30.33 -4.42 -7.51
N SER A 22 -31.50 -3.87 -7.81
CA SER A 22 -31.94 -3.60 -9.18
C SER A 22 -31.41 -2.29 -9.79
N LYS A 23 -31.06 -1.28 -8.97
CA LYS A 23 -30.63 0.05 -9.46
C LYS A 23 -29.17 0.41 -9.16
N ASP A 24 -28.59 -0.17 -8.12
CA ASP A 24 -27.20 0.02 -7.72
C ASP A 24 -26.40 -1.12 -8.36
N PRO A 25 -25.78 -0.92 -9.54
CA PRO A 25 -24.88 -1.92 -10.03
C PRO A 25 -23.74 -1.96 -9.01
N ARG A 26 -23.55 -3.10 -8.33
CA ARG A 26 -22.35 -3.40 -7.51
C ARG A 26 -21.01 -3.21 -8.27
N THR A 27 -21.06 -2.77 -9.53
CA THR A 27 -19.94 -2.44 -10.40
C THR A 27 -19.01 -1.43 -9.80
N LEU A 28 -19.44 -0.38 -9.09
CA LEU A 28 -18.46 0.59 -8.55
C LEU A 28 -17.63 0.02 -7.41
N GLY A 29 -18.25 -0.75 -6.49
CA GLY A 29 -17.53 -1.41 -5.41
C GLY A 29 -16.57 -2.49 -5.93
N ASN A 30 -17.05 -3.32 -6.87
CA ASN A 30 -16.22 -4.36 -7.48
C ASN A 30 -15.13 -3.78 -8.40
N LEU A 31 -15.42 -2.71 -9.14
CA LEU A 31 -14.44 -1.99 -9.95
C LEU A 31 -13.38 -1.35 -9.06
N PHE A 32 -13.78 -0.68 -7.97
CA PHE A 32 -12.84 -0.13 -6.99
C PHE A 32 -11.95 -1.23 -6.39
N TYR A 33 -12.54 -2.36 -6.00
CA TYR A 33 -11.78 -3.51 -5.49
C TYR A 33 -10.79 -4.05 -6.52
N LEU A 34 -11.21 -4.27 -7.77
CA LEU A 34 -10.32 -4.71 -8.86
C LEU A 34 -9.24 -3.67 -9.17
N CYS A 35 -9.56 -2.38 -9.13
CA CYS A 35 -8.57 -1.32 -9.29
C CYS A 35 -7.55 -1.34 -8.14
N CYS A 36 -7.99 -1.54 -6.90
CA CYS A 36 -7.08 -1.66 -5.75
C CYS A 36 -6.23 -2.94 -5.80
N ASP A 37 -6.78 -4.05 -6.28
CA ASP A 37 -6.05 -5.33 -6.46
C ASP A 37 -5.00 -5.23 -7.58
N GLU A 38 -5.34 -4.57 -8.70
CA GLU A 38 -4.42 -4.28 -9.80
C GLU A 38 -3.34 -3.26 -9.43
N LEU A 39 -3.68 -2.28 -8.58
CA LEU A 39 -2.72 -1.39 -7.93
C LEU A 39 -1.96 -2.19 -6.86
N LYS A 40 -1.09 -3.11 -7.29
CA LYS A 40 -0.19 -3.85 -6.39
C LYS A 40 0.42 -2.90 -5.39
N ASP A 41 0.06 -3.08 -4.12
CA ASP A 41 0.69 -2.36 -3.02
C ASP A 41 2.20 -2.58 -3.13
N ILE A 42 2.93 -1.48 -3.29
CA ILE A 42 4.38 -1.52 -3.31
C ILE A 42 4.85 -2.12 -1.98
N SER A 43 5.64 -3.20 -2.05
CA SER A 43 6.13 -3.80 -0.83
C SER A 43 7.00 -2.79 -0.08
N PHE A 44 7.05 -2.89 1.25
CA PHE A 44 7.89 -2.02 2.07
C PHE A 44 9.34 -1.96 1.55
N ALA A 45 9.90 -3.10 1.13
CA ALA A 45 11.24 -3.18 0.55
C ALA A 45 11.36 -2.42 -0.77
N GLN A 46 10.38 -2.54 -1.66
CA GLN A 46 10.36 -1.81 -2.93
C GLN A 46 10.22 -0.30 -2.72
N ALA A 47 9.35 0.13 -1.80
CA ALA A 47 9.18 1.54 -1.48
C ALA A 47 10.47 2.14 -0.91
N PHE A 48 11.12 1.40 -0.01
CA PHE A 48 12.40 1.82 0.56
C PHE A 48 13.51 1.91 -0.49
N GLN A 49 13.61 0.94 -1.39
CA GLN A 49 14.58 0.97 -2.50
C GLN A 49 14.34 2.16 -3.44
N LEU A 50 13.09 2.51 -3.71
CA LEU A 50 12.73 3.68 -4.50
C LEU A 50 13.19 4.97 -3.81
N ILE A 51 12.96 5.10 -2.50
CA ILE A 51 13.42 6.24 -1.70
C ILE A 51 14.95 6.38 -1.75
N LEU A 52 15.69 5.28 -1.56
CA LEU A 52 17.16 5.28 -1.66
C LEU A 52 17.64 5.69 -3.05
N THR A 53 16.96 5.25 -4.11
CA THR A 53 17.28 5.62 -5.48
C THR A 53 17.07 7.11 -5.72
N MET A 54 15.95 7.66 -5.24
CA MET A 54 15.67 9.10 -5.34
C MET A 54 16.66 9.94 -4.54
N LEU A 55 17.03 9.48 -3.33
CA LEU A 55 18.07 10.09 -2.52
C LEU A 55 19.42 10.10 -3.28
N LYS A 56 19.84 8.95 -3.84
CA LYS A 56 21.06 8.84 -4.64
C LYS A 56 21.10 9.85 -5.79
N ASN A 57 20.01 9.94 -6.55
CA ASN A 57 19.88 10.88 -7.67
C ASN A 57 19.89 12.34 -7.21
N THR A 58 19.31 12.62 -6.04
CA THR A 58 19.31 13.97 -5.47
C THR A 58 20.70 14.36 -5.00
N LEU A 59 21.41 13.47 -4.29
CA LEU A 59 22.78 13.70 -3.86
C LEU A 59 23.71 13.96 -5.06
N ARG A 60 23.57 13.20 -6.15
CA ARG A 60 24.34 13.43 -7.39
C ARG A 60 24.13 14.82 -8.01
N LYS A 61 22.95 15.44 -7.82
CA LYS A 61 22.66 16.78 -8.36
C LYS A 61 23.33 17.89 -7.57
N TYR A 62 23.45 17.73 -6.25
CA TYR A 62 23.93 18.78 -5.35
C TYR A 62 25.37 18.56 -4.87
N LEU A 63 25.88 17.33 -4.95
CA LEU A 63 27.21 16.96 -4.49
C LEU A 63 27.98 16.35 -5.66
N THR A 64 29.18 16.85 -5.93
CA THR A 64 30.15 16.22 -6.83
C THR A 64 30.78 15.03 -6.12
N ILE A 65 30.03 13.94 -5.99
CA ILE A 65 30.45 12.68 -5.38
C ILE A 65 30.62 11.61 -6.46
N THR A 66 31.70 10.82 -6.37
CA THR A 66 31.94 9.66 -7.22
C THR A 66 30.99 8.51 -6.86
N ASP A 67 30.64 7.68 -7.85
CA ASP A 67 29.73 6.55 -7.66
C ASP A 67 30.17 5.54 -6.61
N SER A 68 31.48 5.32 -6.46
CA SER A 68 32.06 4.47 -5.42
C SER A 68 31.81 5.02 -4.02
N ALA A 69 32.07 6.31 -3.80
CA ALA A 69 31.83 6.98 -2.53
C ALA A 69 30.33 7.03 -2.18
N LEU A 70 29.47 7.23 -3.18
CA LEU A 70 28.02 7.19 -2.99
C LEU A 70 27.52 5.79 -2.63
N HIS A 71 28.09 4.74 -3.22
CA HIS A 71 27.74 3.37 -2.85
C HIS A 71 28.16 3.05 -1.42
N GLY A 72 29.39 3.40 -1.04
CA GLY A 72 29.88 3.24 0.33
C GLY A 72 29.02 3.98 1.37
N LEU A 73 28.59 5.20 1.07
CA LEU A 73 27.68 5.95 1.94
C LEU A 73 26.34 5.23 2.15
N ILE A 74 25.77 4.64 1.09
CA ILE A 74 24.50 3.91 1.18
C ILE A 74 24.68 2.61 1.96
N ASP A 75 25.79 1.90 1.76
CA ASP A 75 26.09 0.67 2.50
C ASP A 75 26.31 0.94 3.98
N ASP A 76 27.05 2.01 4.32
CA ASP A 76 27.24 2.48 5.69
C ASP A 76 25.89 2.86 6.31
N PHE A 77 25.06 3.61 5.60
CA PHE A 77 23.70 3.95 6.07
C PHE A 77 22.88 2.69 6.35
N ILE A 78 22.87 1.71 5.43
CA ILE A 78 22.16 0.42 5.63
C ILE A 78 22.71 -0.33 6.84
N SER A 79 24.02 -0.30 7.07
CA SER A 79 24.65 -0.97 8.23
C SER A 79 24.17 -0.38 9.56
N THR A 80 23.89 0.93 9.60
CA THR A 80 23.41 1.64 10.79
C THR A 80 21.91 1.49 11.05
N LEU A 81 21.15 0.91 10.12
CA LEU A 81 19.71 0.71 10.31
C LEU A 81 19.42 -0.22 11.50
N PRO A 82 18.35 0.03 12.27
CA PRO A 82 17.83 -0.91 13.26
C PRO A 82 17.57 -2.31 12.68
N GLU A 83 17.82 -3.36 13.49
CA GLU A 83 17.66 -4.77 13.07
C GLU A 83 16.24 -5.10 12.59
N PHE A 84 15.22 -4.50 13.20
CA PHE A 84 13.84 -4.70 12.75
C PHE A 84 13.60 -4.19 11.32
N LEU A 85 14.30 -3.13 10.89
CA LEU A 85 14.21 -2.63 9.52
C LEU A 85 14.99 -3.53 8.56
N LYS A 86 16.20 -3.97 8.93
CA LYS A 86 17.00 -4.90 8.11
C LYS A 86 16.25 -6.19 7.81
N GLY A 87 15.59 -6.78 8.82
CA GLY A 87 14.75 -7.97 8.65
C GLY A 87 13.56 -7.73 7.71
N ARG A 88 12.95 -6.53 7.74
CA ARG A 88 11.81 -6.16 6.89
C ARG A 88 12.19 -5.82 5.45
N LEU A 89 13.45 -5.46 5.23
CA LEU A 89 14.00 -5.18 3.91
C LEU A 89 14.54 -6.42 3.20
N LEU A 90 14.48 -7.60 3.85
CA LEU A 90 15.15 -8.83 3.40
C LEU A 90 16.65 -8.61 3.12
N LEU A 91 17.25 -7.61 3.78
CA LEU A 91 18.69 -7.37 3.80
C LEU A 91 19.33 -8.32 4.82
N SER A 92 18.93 -9.59 4.80
CA SER A 92 19.71 -10.62 5.46
C SER A 92 21.02 -10.68 4.70
N SER A 93 22.07 -10.18 5.34
CA SER A 93 23.44 -10.28 4.89
C SER A 93 23.68 -11.71 4.41
N CYS A 94 23.73 -11.94 3.10
CA CYS A 94 24.37 -13.11 2.53
C CYS A 94 25.85 -12.96 2.83
N LYS A 95 26.24 -13.25 4.08
CA LYS A 95 27.60 -13.64 4.42
C LYS A 95 27.70 -15.11 4.01
N SER A 96 28.18 -15.33 2.80
CA SER A 96 28.93 -16.55 2.48
C SER A 96 30.40 -16.19 2.33
#